data_AF-A0A6V8PAU1-F1
#
_entry.id   AF-A0A6V8PAU1-F1
#
_cell.length_a   1.000
_cell.length_b   1.000
_cell.length_c   1.000
_cell.angle_alpha   90.00
_cell.angle_beta   90.00
_cell.angle_gamma   90.00
#
_symmetry.space_group_name_H-M   'P 1'
#
loop_
_entity.id
_entity.type
_entity.pdbx_description
1 polymer ?
#
loop_
_entity_poly.entity_id
_entity_poly.type
_entity_poly.pdbx_seq_one_letter_code
_entity_poly.pdbx_strand_id
1 'polypeptide(L)'
;MSKLTLEQQIDIYEEGINYLEDYEPEEVAYVLTIRDEIEETIEQKGISSGLKEKLEILDSKFKDKTEVVVKNLGVLLQMNQAAGKSTSHWWWYLDKVAKKEKVSL
;
A
#
# COMPACT_ATOMS: atom_id res chain seq x y z
N MET A 1 -22.39 -6.26 -3.21
CA MET A 1 -21.53 -5.23 -3.83
C MET A 1 -20.64 -5.92 -4.85
N SER A 2 -20.55 -5.42 -6.08
CA SER A 2 -19.61 -5.97 -7.06
C SER A 2 -18.19 -5.79 -6.51
N LYS A 3 -17.38 -6.84 -6.51
CA LYS A 3 -15.94 -6.74 -6.23
C LYS A 3 -15.33 -5.83 -7.31
N LEU A 4 -14.45 -4.91 -6.94
CA LEU A 4 -13.74 -4.04 -7.89
C LEU A 4 -12.97 -4.90 -8.91
N THR A 5 -12.81 -4.39 -10.14
CA THR A 5 -11.91 -5.01 -11.11
C THR A 5 -10.46 -4.68 -10.78
N LEU A 6 -9.51 -5.47 -11.30
CA LEU A 6 -8.07 -5.20 -11.12
C LEU A 6 -7.69 -3.82 -11.64
N GLU A 7 -8.25 -3.40 -12.78
CA GLU A 7 -8.05 -2.06 -13.34
C GLU A 7 -8.54 -0.98 -12.38
N GLN A 8 -9.76 -1.13 -11.83
CA GLN A 8 -10.29 -0.18 -10.87
C GLN A 8 -9.45 -0.09 -9.60
N GLN A 9 -8.94 -1.22 -9.11
CA GLN A 9 -8.06 -1.23 -7.94
C GLN A 9 -6.73 -0.51 -8.24
N ILE A 10 -6.13 -0.74 -9.40
CA ILE A 10 -4.90 -0.06 -9.84
C ILE A 10 -5.14 1.44 -10.02
N ASP A 11 -6.30 1.86 -10.52
CA ASP A 11 -6.63 3.28 -10.67
C ASP A 11 -6.82 3.97 -9.30
N ILE A 12 -7.48 3.31 -8.35
CA ILE A 12 -7.58 3.80 -6.96
C ILE A 12 -6.20 3.90 -6.31
N TYR A 13 -5.33 2.92 -6.54
CA TYR A 13 -3.97 2.93 -6.03
C TYR A 13 -3.15 4.08 -6.65
N GLU A 14 -3.29 4.33 -7.94
CA GLU A 14 -2.65 5.45 -8.63
C GLU A 14 -3.09 6.80 -8.07
N GLU A 15 -4.40 6.98 -7.88
CA GLU A 15 -4.95 8.19 -7.24
C GLU A 15 -4.38 8.38 -5.83
N GLY A 16 -4.39 7.31 -5.02
CA GLY A 16 -3.86 7.33 -3.67
C GLY A 16 -2.36 7.67 -3.61
N ILE A 17 -1.55 7.20 -4.55
CA ILE A 17 -0.13 7.55 -4.63
C ILE A 17 0.05 9.03 -5.02
N ASN A 18 -0.77 9.55 -5.92
CA ASN A 18 -0.65 10.93 -6.40
C ASN A 18 -0.93 11.94 -5.29
N TYR A 19 -1.87 11.65 -4.38
CA TYR A 19 -2.25 12.52 -3.26
C TYR A 19 -1.67 12.10 -1.91
N LEU A 20 -0.76 11.11 -1.89
CA LEU A 20 -0.26 10.50 -0.66
C LEU A 20 0.32 11.52 0.33
N GLU A 21 0.94 12.60 -0.15
CA GLU A 21 1.56 13.64 0.69
C GLU A 21 0.55 14.44 1.53
N ASP A 22 -0.70 14.52 1.07
CA ASP A 22 -1.80 15.23 1.73
C ASP A 22 -2.61 14.31 2.65
N TYR A 23 -2.30 13.01 2.67
CA TYR A 23 -3.09 12.00 3.36
C TYR A 23 -2.78 11.89 4.86
N GLU A 24 -3.84 11.72 5.62
CA GLU A 24 -3.81 11.30 7.02
C GLU A 24 -3.46 9.80 7.12
N PRO A 25 -3.02 9.30 8.29
CA PRO A 25 -2.62 7.91 8.47
C PRO A 25 -3.65 6.88 7.99
N GLU A 26 -4.95 7.12 8.18
CA GLU A 26 -6.03 6.25 7.74
C GLU A 26 -6.11 6.11 6.22
N GLU A 27 -5.85 7.20 5.50
CA GLU A 27 -5.85 7.23 4.05
C GLU A 27 -4.60 6.52 3.49
N VAL A 28 -3.43 6.71 4.13
CA VAL A 28 -2.21 5.94 3.80
C VAL A 28 -2.43 4.44 4.06
N ALA A 29 -3.09 4.07 5.16
CA ALA A 29 -3.49 2.70 5.46
C ALA A 29 -4.44 2.11 4.41
N TYR A 30 -5.36 2.93 3.88
CA TYR A 30 -6.24 2.53 2.79
C TYR A 30 -5.45 2.23 1.52
N VAL A 31 -4.50 3.08 1.12
CA VAL A 31 -3.61 2.84 -0.03
C VAL A 31 -2.85 1.52 0.10
N LEU A 32 -2.29 1.23 1.27
CA LEU A 32 -1.61 -0.05 1.56
C LEU A 32 -2.58 -1.24 1.45
N THR A 33 -3.82 -1.08 1.93
CA THR A 33 -4.84 -2.13 1.86
C THR A 33 -5.26 -2.40 0.41
N ILE A 34 -5.45 -1.36 -0.40
CA ILE A 34 -5.75 -1.53 -1.83
C ILE A 34 -4.63 -2.29 -2.54
N ARG A 35 -3.37 -2.02 -2.18
CA ARG A 35 -2.25 -2.72 -2.78
C ARG A 35 -2.19 -4.22 -2.42
N ASP A 36 -2.59 -4.58 -1.20
CA ASP A 36 -2.80 -5.98 -0.80
C ASP A 36 -3.94 -6.62 -1.62
N GLU A 37 -5.07 -5.93 -1.79
CA GLU A 37 -6.20 -6.44 -2.59
C GLU A 37 -5.86 -6.64 -4.08
N ILE A 38 -5.00 -5.77 -4.63
CA ILE A 38 -4.43 -5.93 -5.97
C ILE A 38 -3.66 -7.25 -6.04
N GLU A 39 -2.77 -7.52 -5.07
CA GLU A 39 -1.96 -8.74 -5.04
C GLU A 39 -2.86 -9.99 -4.99
N GLU A 40 -3.84 -10.01 -4.09
CA GLU A 40 -4.81 -11.13 -4.00
C GLU A 40 -5.57 -11.34 -5.33
N THR A 41 -5.91 -10.25 -6.02
CA THR A 41 -6.63 -10.33 -7.30
C THR A 41 -5.73 -10.86 -8.40
N ILE A 42 -4.45 -10.48 -8.41
CA ILE A 42 -3.44 -11.00 -9.33
C ILE A 42 -3.20 -12.50 -9.08
N GLU A 43 -3.09 -12.93 -7.82
CA GLU A 43 -2.93 -14.35 -7.47
C GLU A 43 -4.11 -15.20 -7.95
N GLN A 44 -5.33 -14.65 -7.88
CA GLN A 44 -6.55 -15.37 -8.28
C GLN A 44 -6.79 -15.38 -9.79
N LYS A 45 -6.50 -14.28 -10.48
CA LYS A 45 -6.96 -14.05 -11.87
C LYS A 45 -5.81 -13.83 -12.87
N GLY A 46 -4.59 -13.67 -12.38
CA GLY A 46 -3.45 -13.23 -13.17
C GLY A 46 -3.51 -11.73 -13.50
N ILE A 47 -2.50 -11.27 -14.21
CA ILE A 47 -2.34 -9.87 -14.63
C ILE A 47 -1.86 -9.80 -16.08
N SER A 48 -2.39 -8.83 -16.84
CA SER A 48 -1.91 -8.55 -18.20
C SER A 48 -0.57 -7.81 -18.16
N SER A 49 0.22 -7.90 -19.22
CA SER A 49 1.53 -7.22 -19.27
C SER A 49 1.43 -5.70 -19.08
N GLY A 50 0.42 -5.05 -19.66
CA GLY A 50 0.22 -3.60 -19.54
C GLY A 50 -0.13 -3.16 -18.13
N LEU A 51 -0.99 -3.91 -17.42
CA LEU A 51 -1.33 -3.61 -16.03
C LEU A 51 -0.17 -3.91 -15.09
N LYS A 52 0.63 -4.94 -15.40
CA LYS A 52 1.83 -5.26 -14.63
C LYS A 52 2.85 -4.12 -14.69
N GLU A 53 3.14 -3.61 -15.88
CA GLU A 53 4.06 -2.47 -16.05
C GLU A 53 3.54 -1.22 -15.32
N LYS A 54 2.23 -0.93 -15.44
CA LYS A 54 1.60 0.18 -14.69
C LYS A 54 1.80 0.00 -13.18
N LEU A 55 1.54 -1.19 -12.64
CA LEU A 55 1.68 -1.48 -11.21
C LEU A 55 3.13 -1.33 -10.73
N GLU A 56 4.12 -1.80 -11.50
CA GLU A 56 5.54 -1.67 -11.16
C GLU A 56 5.98 -0.19 -11.08
N ILE A 57 5.48 0.65 -12.00
CA ILE A 57 5.72 2.10 -11.96
C ILE A 57 5.11 2.73 -10.70
N LEU A 58 3.87 2.37 -10.37
CA LEU A 58 3.17 2.86 -9.18
C LEU A 58 3.89 2.43 -7.90
N ASP A 59 4.33 1.18 -7.82
CA ASP A 59 5.10 0.65 -6.70
C ASP A 59 6.46 1.37 -6.52
N SER A 60 7.08 1.82 -7.60
CA SER A 60 8.26 2.68 -7.53
C SER A 60 7.92 4.06 -6.98
N LYS A 61 6.88 4.72 -7.52
CA LYS A 61 6.43 6.04 -7.05
C LYS A 61 6.05 6.03 -5.57
N PHE A 62 5.38 4.98 -5.10
CA PHE A 62 5.05 4.83 -3.68
C PHE A 62 6.30 4.79 -2.80
N LYS A 63 7.34 4.03 -3.22
CA LYS A 63 8.62 3.95 -2.50
C LYS A 63 9.38 5.27 -2.51
N ASP A 64 9.28 6.06 -3.57
CA ASP A 64 9.89 7.40 -3.61
C ASP A 64 9.25 8.35 -2.59
N LYS A 65 7.99 8.11 -2.21
CA LYS A 65 7.25 8.86 -1.18
C LYS A 65 7.39 8.28 0.24
N THR A 66 8.50 7.57 0.52
CA THR A 66 8.77 6.94 1.83
C THR A 66 8.64 7.92 3.01
N GLU A 67 9.00 9.19 2.82
CA GLU A 67 8.97 10.20 3.90
C GLU A 67 7.57 10.38 4.49
N VAL A 68 6.53 10.30 3.67
CA VAL A 68 5.12 10.38 4.11
C VAL A 68 4.77 9.17 4.98
N VAL A 69 5.22 7.98 4.56
CA VAL A 69 5.02 6.74 5.32
C VAL A 69 5.76 6.81 6.66
N VAL A 70 6.96 7.39 6.68
CA VAL A 70 7.74 7.61 7.90
C VAL A 70 7.03 8.59 8.85
N LYS A 71 6.51 9.70 8.33
CA LYS A 71 5.77 10.70 9.12
C LYS A 71 4.59 10.07 9.87
N ASN A 72 3.88 9.14 9.23
CA ASN A 72 2.69 8.49 9.76
C ASN A 72 2.96 7.12 10.40
N LEU A 73 4.23 6.70 10.47
CA LEU A 73 4.63 5.31 10.75
C LEU A 73 4.11 4.79 12.10
N GLY A 74 4.16 5.59 13.16
CA GLY A 74 3.70 5.17 14.48
C GLY A 74 2.21 4.81 14.50
N VAL A 75 1.37 5.64 13.88
CA VAL A 75 -0.07 5.40 13.77
C VAL A 75 -0.34 4.21 12.87
N LEU A 76 0.34 4.14 11.71
CA LEU A 76 0.20 3.02 10.77
C LEU A 76 0.56 1.67 11.41
N LEU A 77 1.62 1.61 12.21
CA LEU A 77 2.00 0.38 12.90
C LEU A 77 0.97 0.00 13.98
N GLN A 78 0.40 0.96 14.71
CA GLN A 78 -0.69 0.69 15.67
C GLN A 78 -1.94 0.16 14.96
N MET A 79 -2.32 0.76 13.83
CA MET A 79 -3.44 0.30 13.01
C MET A 79 -3.20 -1.14 12.50
N ASN A 80 -1.98 -1.44 12.05
CA ASN A 80 -1.60 -2.78 11.61
C ASN A 80 -1.75 -3.81 12.74
N GLN A 81 -1.25 -3.49 13.93
CA GLN A 81 -1.37 -4.35 15.12
C GLN A 81 -2.83 -4.57 15.52
N ALA A 82 -3.63 -3.50 15.56
CA ALA A 82 -5.05 -3.57 15.92
C ALA A 82 -5.86 -4.41 14.91
N ALA A 83 -5.50 -4.34 13.63
CA ALA A 83 -6.14 -5.13 12.57
C ALA A 83 -5.69 -6.60 12.57
N GLY A 84 -4.65 -6.97 13.34
CA GLY A 84 -4.07 -8.32 13.33
C GLY A 84 -3.45 -8.71 11.98
N LYS A 85 -3.21 -7.73 11.08
CA LYS A 85 -2.72 -7.91 9.70
C LYS A 85 -1.22 -8.15 9.61
N SER A 86 -0.64 -8.73 10.66
CA SER A 86 0.78 -9.03 10.76
C SER A 86 1.19 -9.92 9.57
N THR A 87 1.80 -9.30 8.55
CA THR A 87 2.58 -9.88 7.44
C THR A 87 1.93 -10.07 6.05
N SER A 88 0.77 -9.48 5.72
CA SER A 88 0.31 -9.46 4.32
C SER A 88 1.09 -8.46 3.44
N HIS A 89 1.12 -8.75 2.14
CA HIS A 89 2.12 -8.41 1.12
C HIS A 89 2.64 -6.98 1.00
N TRP A 90 2.01 -5.96 1.58
CA TRP A 90 2.52 -4.58 1.58
C TRP A 90 2.60 -3.93 2.95
N TRP A 91 1.91 -4.45 3.96
CA TRP A 91 2.05 -3.96 5.34
C TRP A 91 3.43 -4.28 5.93
N TRP A 92 4.11 -5.34 5.46
CA TRP A 92 5.52 -5.60 5.81
C TRP A 92 6.46 -4.47 5.37
N TYR A 93 6.06 -3.64 4.40
CA TYR A 93 6.82 -2.47 4.00
C TYR A 93 7.01 -1.53 5.19
N LEU A 94 5.99 -1.38 6.05
CA LEU A 94 6.08 -0.58 7.26
C LEU A 94 7.13 -1.12 8.22
N ASP A 95 7.21 -2.44 8.40
CA ASP A 95 8.24 -3.06 9.23
C ASP A 95 9.65 -2.83 8.67
N LYS A 96 9.80 -2.86 7.34
CA LYS A 96 11.07 -2.54 6.67
C LYS A 96 11.47 -1.08 6.89
N VAL A 97 10.51 -0.16 6.73
CA VAL A 97 10.73 1.26 6.98
C VAL A 97 11.06 1.50 8.46
N ALA A 98 10.31 0.91 9.38
CA ALA A 98 10.56 0.97 10.82
C ALA A 98 11.96 0.50 11.22
N LYS A 99 12.41 -0.63 10.66
CA LYS A 99 13.79 -1.12 10.86
C LYS A 99 14.84 -0.16 10.33
N LYS A 100 14.60 0.46 9.17
CA LYS A 100 15.53 1.43 8.56
C LYS A 100 15.63 2.71 9.40
N GLU A 101 14.49 3.20 9.88
CA GLU A 101 14.40 4.42 10.70
C GLU A 101 14.71 4.18 12.19
N LYS A 102 15.00 2.93 12.59
CA LYS A 102 15.19 2.49 13.99
C LYS A 102 14.00 2.85 14.89
N VAL A 103 12.81 2.89 14.31
CA VAL A 103 11.55 3.09 15.02
C VAL A 103 11.06 1.70 15.45
N SER A 104 11.02 1.45 16.76
CA SER A 104 10.33 0.31 17.34
C SER A 104 9.09 0.82 18.07
N LEU A 105 7.96 0.14 17.88
CA LEU A 105 6.80 0.31 18.77
C LEU A 105 7.11 -0.18 20.19
#